data_AF-A0A2P0QHS1-F1
#
_entry.id   AF-A0A2P0QHS1-F1
#
_cell.length_a   1.000
_cell.length_b   1.000
_cell.length_c   1.000
_cell.angle_alpha   90.00
_cell.angle_beta   90.00
_cell.angle_gamma   90.00
#
_symmetry.space_group_name_H-M   'P 1'
#
loop_
_entity.id
_entity.type
_entity.pdbx_description
1 polymer ?
#
loop_
_entity_poly.entity_id
_entity_poly.type
_entity_poly.pdbx_seq_one_letter_code
_entity_poly.pdbx_strand_id
1 'polypeptide(L)'
;MTRVKRNQSTRHRRKKKFTIVQGCRGATSILYKTTNQQFCKSLNNAFIDRRLRKRQYRNLWICRMNAKVRQLGLDYHSFVDKNPFSHKLNRKIYAQLTLQDPHLFQAL
;
A
#
# COMPACT_ATOMS: atom_id res chain seq x y z
N MET A 1 -39.71 -6.27 -32.59
CA MET A 1 -38.52 -5.72 -31.88
C MET A 1 -37.56 -5.13 -32.90
N THR A 2 -37.01 -3.93 -32.67
CA THR A 2 -36.10 -3.24 -33.60
C THR A 2 -34.62 -3.58 -33.33
N ARG A 3 -33.82 -3.74 -34.39
CA ARG A 3 -32.38 -4.06 -34.30
C ARG A 3 -31.57 -2.82 -33.93
N VAL A 4 -30.87 -2.85 -32.80
CA VAL A 4 -29.97 -1.76 -32.35
C VAL A 4 -28.50 -2.10 -32.63
N LYS A 5 -27.76 -1.19 -33.28
CA LYS A 5 -26.33 -1.36 -33.59
C LYS A 5 -25.44 -1.15 -32.36
N ARG A 6 -24.49 -2.05 -32.11
CA ARG A 6 -23.62 -2.06 -30.90
C ARG A 6 -22.27 -1.32 -31.03
N ASN A 7 -22.02 -0.62 -32.15
CA ASN A 7 -20.68 -0.08 -32.46
C ASN A 7 -20.20 0.97 -31.44
N GLN A 8 -21.00 2.02 -31.17
CA GLN A 8 -20.57 3.11 -30.29
C GLN A 8 -20.40 2.66 -28.83
N SER A 9 -21.36 1.89 -28.30
CA SER A 9 -21.29 1.39 -26.91
C SER A 9 -20.07 0.51 -26.66
N THR A 10 -19.74 -0.37 -27.61
CA THR A 10 -18.53 -1.19 -27.50
C THR A 10 -17.25 -0.37 -27.60
N ARG A 11 -17.18 0.63 -28.49
CA ARG A 11 -16.02 1.56 -28.60
C ARG A 11 -15.80 2.34 -27.30
N HIS A 12 -16.84 2.91 -26.70
CA HIS A 12 -16.74 3.61 -25.42
C HIS A 12 -16.22 2.71 -24.29
N ARG A 13 -16.74 1.47 -24.19
CA ARG A 13 -16.27 0.50 -23.19
C ARG A 13 -14.80 0.13 -23.37
N ARG A 14 -14.33 -0.05 -24.62
CA ARG A 14 -12.92 -0.33 -24.91
C ARG A 14 -12.04 0.86 -24.51
N LYS A 15 -12.43 2.09 -24.89
CA LYS A 15 -11.68 3.31 -24.56
C LYS A 15 -11.46 3.47 -23.05
N LYS A 16 -12.50 3.22 -22.23
CA LYS A 16 -12.38 3.24 -20.75
C LYS A 16 -11.36 2.26 -20.18
N LYS A 17 -11.19 1.08 -20.80
CA LYS A 17 -10.17 0.11 -20.36
C LYS A 17 -8.77 0.54 -20.79
N PHE A 18 -8.63 1.05 -22.01
CA PHE A 18 -7.35 1.59 -22.49
C PHE A 18 -6.85 2.77 -21.67
N THR A 19 -7.74 3.67 -21.23
CA THR A 19 -7.33 4.80 -20.36
C THR A 19 -6.75 4.33 -19.02
N ILE A 20 -7.24 3.21 -18.48
CA ILE A 20 -6.76 2.68 -17.18
C ILE A 20 -5.44 1.92 -17.34
N VAL A 21 -5.23 1.28 -18.49
CA VAL A 21 -4.02 0.48 -18.81
C VAL A 21 -2.96 1.33 -19.53
N GLN A 22 -3.22 2.62 -19.73
CA GLN A 22 -2.26 3.54 -20.34
C GLN A 22 -0.93 3.53 -19.57
N GLY A 23 0.19 3.52 -20.29
CA GLY A 23 1.53 3.39 -19.73
C GLY A 23 2.01 1.95 -19.51
N CYS A 24 1.16 0.94 -19.71
CA CYS A 24 1.62 -0.45 -19.69
C CYS A 24 2.50 -0.77 -20.91
N ARG A 25 3.54 -1.59 -20.69
CA ARG A 25 4.55 -1.90 -21.70
C ARG A 25 4.02 -2.81 -22.82
N GLY A 26 4.40 -2.50 -24.05
CA GLY A 26 4.19 -3.35 -25.23
C GLY A 26 2.71 -3.54 -25.60
N ALA A 27 2.35 -4.76 -26.00
CA ALA A 27 1.02 -5.07 -26.54
C ALA A 27 -0.14 -4.77 -25.57
N THR A 28 0.11 -4.76 -24.25
CA THR A 28 -0.91 -4.55 -23.22
C THR A 28 -1.61 -3.19 -23.29
N SER A 29 -0.94 -2.16 -23.83
CA SER A 29 -1.53 -0.83 -24.04
C SER A 29 -2.17 -0.64 -25.42
N ILE A 30 -2.04 -1.62 -26.33
CA ILE A 30 -2.44 -1.50 -27.74
C ILE A 30 -3.56 -2.50 -28.09
N LEU A 31 -3.42 -3.78 -27.74
CA LEU A 31 -4.33 -4.85 -28.14
C LEU A 31 -5.40 -5.12 -27.09
N TYR A 32 -6.68 -4.94 -27.44
CA TYR A 32 -7.81 -5.04 -26.49
C TYR A 32 -7.84 -6.33 -25.66
N LYS A 33 -7.52 -7.49 -26.26
CA LYS A 33 -7.51 -8.77 -25.54
C LYS A 33 -6.51 -8.75 -24.38
N THR A 34 -5.27 -8.34 -24.67
CA THR A 34 -4.19 -8.23 -23.66
C THR A 34 -4.45 -7.11 -22.67
N THR A 35 -4.98 -5.96 -23.12
CA THR A 35 -5.41 -4.86 -22.26
C THR A 35 -6.47 -5.30 -21.27
N ASN A 36 -7.44 -6.11 -21.69
CA ASN A 36 -8.49 -6.60 -20.81
C ASN A 36 -7.93 -7.54 -19.73
N GLN A 37 -6.98 -8.42 -20.09
CA GLN A 37 -6.30 -9.29 -19.13
C GLN A 37 -5.52 -8.47 -18.10
N GLN A 38 -4.74 -7.49 -18.57
CA GLN A 38 -3.97 -6.60 -17.70
C GLN A 38 -4.89 -5.76 -16.81
N PHE A 39 -5.99 -5.23 -17.35
CA PHE A 39 -6.98 -4.47 -16.60
C PHE A 39 -7.53 -5.26 -15.40
N CYS A 40 -7.96 -6.51 -15.64
CA CYS A 40 -8.44 -7.37 -14.55
C CYS A 40 -7.35 -7.65 -13.51
N LYS A 41 -6.13 -7.96 -13.95
CA LYS A 41 -4.99 -8.22 -13.05
C LYS A 41 -4.64 -7.00 -12.20
N SER A 42 -4.56 -5.82 -12.81
CA SER A 42 -4.24 -4.57 -12.13
C SER A 42 -5.28 -4.23 -11.05
N LEU A 43 -6.57 -4.45 -11.31
CA LEU A 43 -7.62 -4.18 -10.32
C LEU A 43 -7.56 -5.15 -9.12
N ASN A 44 -7.32 -6.45 -9.39
CA ASN A 44 -7.17 -7.43 -8.33
C ASN A 44 -5.94 -7.13 -7.46
N ASN A 45 -4.79 -6.83 -8.09
CA ASN A 45 -3.58 -6.45 -7.37
C ASN A 45 -3.80 -5.17 -6.57
N ALA A 46 -4.42 -4.14 -7.15
CA ALA A 46 -4.70 -2.89 -6.43
C ALA A 46 -5.54 -3.11 -5.16
N PHE A 47 -6.51 -4.03 -5.19
CA PHE A 47 -7.29 -4.37 -4.01
C PHE A 47 -6.46 -5.08 -2.93
N ILE A 48 -5.67 -6.07 -3.33
CA ILE A 48 -4.77 -6.81 -2.44
C ILE A 48 -3.73 -5.85 -1.83
N ASP A 49 -3.09 -5.04 -2.65
CA ASP A 49 -2.03 -4.12 -2.26
C ASP A 49 -2.52 -3.03 -1.30
N ARG A 50 -3.77 -2.54 -1.43
CA ARG A 50 -4.35 -1.63 -0.43
C ARG A 50 -4.42 -2.25 0.96
N ARG A 51 -4.67 -3.57 1.05
CA ARG A 51 -4.70 -4.31 2.32
C ARG A 51 -3.28 -4.59 2.80
N LEU A 52 -2.37 -5.00 1.92
CA LEU A 52 -0.97 -5.28 2.24
C LEU A 52 -0.20 -4.01 2.66
N ARG A 53 -0.49 -2.85 2.06
CA ARG A 53 0.14 -1.57 2.38
C ARG A 53 0.06 -1.23 3.87
N LYS A 54 -1.07 -1.54 4.52
CA LYS A 54 -1.25 -1.34 5.98
C LYS A 54 -0.26 -2.20 6.78
N ARG A 55 -0.01 -3.44 6.34
CA ARG A 55 0.96 -4.36 6.95
C ARG A 55 2.39 -3.92 6.68
N GLN A 56 2.71 -3.53 5.45
CA GLN A 56 4.03 -3.04 5.05
C GLN A 56 4.46 -1.82 5.86
N TYR A 57 3.58 -0.82 6.03
CA TYR A 57 3.88 0.34 6.87
C TYR A 57 4.07 -0.03 8.34
N ARG A 58 3.23 -0.93 8.88
CA ARG A 58 3.40 -1.41 10.25
C ARG A 58 4.76 -2.09 10.44
N ASN A 59 5.16 -2.94 9.50
CA ASN A 59 6.46 -3.60 9.54
C ASN A 59 7.60 -2.58 9.51
N LEU A 60 7.53 -1.59 8.62
CA LEU A 60 8.51 -0.51 8.55
C LEU A 60 8.63 0.27 9.87
N TRP A 61 7.50 0.60 10.51
CA TRP A 61 7.50 1.30 11.79
C TRP A 61 8.13 0.46 12.91
N ILE A 62 7.82 -0.84 12.95
CA ILE A 62 8.44 -1.76 13.92
C ILE A 62 9.95 -1.85 13.68
N CYS A 63 10.40 -1.96 12.42
CA CYS A 63 11.83 -1.99 12.10
C CYS A 63 12.55 -0.72 12.56
N ARG A 64 11.97 0.46 12.31
CA ARG A 64 12.53 1.75 12.76
C ARG A 64 12.63 1.83 14.28
N MET A 65 11.56 1.47 14.99
CA MET A 65 11.56 1.44 16.44
C MET A 65 12.59 0.44 16.97
N ASN A 66 12.63 -0.78 16.44
CA ASN A 66 13.56 -1.81 16.88
C ASN A 66 15.02 -1.35 16.72
N ALA A 67 15.36 -0.70 15.60
CA ALA A 67 16.70 -0.15 15.40
C ALA A 67 17.08 0.86 16.50
N LYS A 68 16.15 1.72 16.94
CA LYS A 68 16.41 2.70 17.99
C LYS A 68 16.45 2.07 19.39
N VAL A 69 15.53 1.15 19.68
CA VAL A 69 15.46 0.44 20.97
C VAL A 69 16.71 -0.42 21.20
N ARG A 70 17.25 -1.04 20.14
CA ARG A 70 18.51 -1.78 20.20
C ARG A 70 19.71 -0.90 20.58
N GLN A 71 19.73 0.36 20.15
CA GLN A 71 20.77 1.32 20.57
C GLN A 71 20.69 1.62 22.07
N LEU A 72 19.51 1.48 22.68
CA LEU A 72 19.29 1.66 24.12
C LEU A 72 19.54 0.37 24.92
N GLY A 73 20.04 -0.70 24.29
CA GLY A 73 20.31 -1.99 24.93
C GLY A 73 19.07 -2.83 25.23
N LEU A 74 17.92 -2.50 24.62
CA LEU A 74 16.66 -3.22 24.80
C LEU A 74 16.24 -3.93 23.49
N ASP A 75 15.34 -4.90 23.64
CA ASP A 75 14.67 -5.57 22.52
C ASP A 75 13.27 -4.96 22.28
N TYR A 76 12.80 -4.98 21.03
CA TYR A 76 11.48 -4.42 20.68
C TYR A 76 10.33 -4.98 21.52
N HIS A 77 10.31 -6.30 21.76
CA HIS A 77 9.25 -6.94 22.56
C HIS A 77 9.29 -6.42 24.00
N SER A 78 10.47 -6.41 24.62
CA SER A 78 10.67 -5.88 25.97
C SER A 78 10.31 -4.40 26.09
N PHE A 79 10.59 -3.58 25.07
CA PHE A 79 10.17 -2.18 25.04
C PHE A 79 8.64 -2.04 25.00
N VAL A 80 7.96 -2.82 24.14
CA VAL A 80 6.49 -2.76 24.03
C VAL A 80 5.82 -3.22 25.32
N ASP A 81 6.38 -4.23 25.99
CA ASP A 81 5.82 -4.78 27.23
C ASP A 81 6.06 -3.84 28.43
N LYS A 82 7.24 -3.21 28.51
CA LYS A 82 7.58 -2.28 29.59
C LYS A 82 6.93 -0.91 29.44
N ASN A 83 6.62 -0.48 28.21
CA ASN A 83 6.07 0.85 27.97
C ASN A 83 4.56 0.89 28.29
N PRO A 84 4.13 1.63 29.33
CA PRO A 84 2.72 1.72 29.71
C PRO A 84 1.85 2.46 28.68
N PHE A 85 2.46 3.22 27.76
CA PHE A 85 1.80 3.94 26.68
C PHE A 85 1.72 3.13 25.38
N SER A 86 2.23 1.89 25.35
CA SER A 86 2.27 1.04 24.16
C SER A 86 0.90 0.81 23.51
N HIS A 87 -0.16 0.81 24.33
CA HIS A 87 -1.55 0.67 23.90
C HIS A 87 -2.26 1.99 23.57
N LYS A 88 -1.74 3.12 24.07
CA LYS A 88 -2.34 4.45 23.87
C LYS A 88 -1.88 5.11 22.57
N LEU A 89 -0.64 4.83 22.15
CA LEU A 89 -0.03 5.45 20.97
C LEU A 89 0.13 4.45 19.82
N ASN A 90 -0.12 4.95 18.62
CA ASN A 90 0.09 4.19 17.39
C ASN A 90 1.58 4.07 17.06
N ARG A 91 1.99 2.91 16.52
CA ARG A 91 3.36 2.65 16.04
C ARG A 91 3.86 3.65 15.00
N LYS A 92 2.93 4.27 14.24
CA LYS A 92 3.24 5.39 13.34
C LYS A 92 3.88 6.56 14.08
N ILE A 93 3.30 6.94 15.22
CA ILE A 93 3.75 8.09 16.02
C ILE A 93 5.09 7.75 16.68
N TYR A 94 5.22 6.56 17.27
CA TYR A 94 6.51 6.10 17.80
C TYR A 94 7.63 6.13 16.77
N ALA A 95 7.40 5.60 15.56
CA ALA A 95 8.41 5.62 14.49
C ALA A 95 8.73 7.02 13.96
N GLN A 96 7.85 8.00 14.17
CA GLN A 96 8.11 9.40 13.86
C GLN A 96 8.92 10.06 14.98
N LEU A 97 8.56 9.81 16.24
CA LEU A 97 9.30 10.30 17.41
C LEU A 97 10.75 9.82 17.42
N THR A 98 11.02 8.56 17.02
CA THR A 98 12.39 8.06 16.91
C THR A 98 13.28 8.87 15.97
N LEU A 99 12.68 9.55 14.99
CA LEU A 99 13.39 10.35 13.99
C LEU A 99 13.45 11.83 14.36
N GLN A 100 12.34 12.38 14.86
CA GLN A 100 12.22 13.82 15.16
C GLN A 100 12.85 14.15 16.51
N ASP A 101 12.49 13.43 17.57
CA ASP A 101 12.88 13.75 18.94
C ASP A 101 13.39 12.49 19.67
N PRO A 102 14.66 12.10 19.47
CA PRO A 102 15.24 10.92 20.10
C PRO A 102 15.24 10.97 21.62
N HIS A 103 15.37 12.17 22.21
CA HIS A 103 15.36 12.37 23.66
C HIS A 103 14.00 12.04 24.28
N LEU A 104 12.91 12.48 23.66
CA LEU A 104 11.55 12.16 24.11
C LEU A 104 11.30 10.65 23.97
N PHE A 105 11.77 10.04 22.88
CA PHE A 105 11.66 8.59 22.70
C PHE A 105 12.41 7.78 23.76
N GLN A 106 13.56 8.26 24.24
CA GLN A 106 14.32 7.60 25.31
C GLN A 106 13.65 7.69 26.69
N ALA A 107 12.81 8.71 26.90
CA ALA A 107 12.05 8.87 28.14
C ALA A 107 10.78 8.00 28.22
N LEU A 108 10.36 7.39 27.10
CA LEU A 108 9.18 6.52 26.99
C LEU A 108 9.51 5.05 27.28
#